data_AF-X1T052-F1
#
_entry.id   AF-X1T052-F1
#
_cell.length_a   1.000
_cell.length_b   1.000
_cell.length_c   1.000
_cell.angle_alpha   90.00
_cell.angle_beta   90.00
_cell.angle_gamma   90.00
#
_symmetry.space_group_name_H-M   'P 1'
#
loop_
_entity.id
_entity.type
_entity.pdbx_description
1 polymer ?
#
loop_
_entity_poly.entity_id
_entity_poly.type
_entity_poly.pdbx_seq_one_letter_code
_entity_poly.pdbx_strand_id
1 'polypeptide(L)'
;GIVEVYDSQGIKLLEGKTDESGEFDFKPPKKDDLEIILLASLGHKNSYILSADELAGIIASEKPQEPESRESEVKEVMQVDLEQIKRIIDISLDEKLKPIMRQLSKAQQKEVSFTEVVGGIGYIFGIMGIILYFASKKKKGEKKNASARD
;
A
#
# COMPACT_ATOMS: atom_id res chain seq x y z
N GLY A 1 12.18 13.03 4.08
CA GLY A 1 12.61 12.17 5.21
C GLY A 1 14.09 12.34 5.43
N ILE A 2 14.60 11.93 6.60
CA ILE A 2 16.04 11.82 6.86
C ILE A 2 16.45 10.37 6.57
N VAL A 3 17.54 10.18 5.85
CA VAL A 3 18.13 8.87 5.57
C VAL A 3 19.45 8.78 6.31
N GLU A 4 19.66 7.72 7.07
CA GLU A 4 20.92 7.40 7.74
C GLU A 4 21.43 6.07 7.20
N VAL A 5 22.74 5.95 6.97
CA VAL A 5 23.35 4.68 6.54
C VAL A 5 24.45 4.30 7.51
N TYR A 6 24.41 3.05 7.95
CA TYR A 6 25.34 2.45 8.89
C TYR A 6 26.11 1.31 8.23
N ASP A 7 27.30 1.00 8.72
CA ASP A 7 28.01 -0.23 8.36
C ASP A 7 27.59 -1.42 9.21
N SER A 8 28.14 -2.60 8.90
CA SER A 8 27.95 -3.86 9.62
C SER A 8 28.30 -3.79 11.12
N GLN A 9 29.08 -2.78 11.54
CA GLN A 9 29.50 -2.54 12.91
C GLN A 9 28.56 -1.55 13.63
N GLY A 10 27.53 -1.03 12.95
CA GLY A 10 26.61 -0.02 13.48
C GLY A 10 27.22 1.39 13.51
N ILE A 11 28.30 1.64 12.76
CA ILE A 11 28.92 2.96 12.67
C ILE A 11 28.18 3.74 11.58
N LYS A 12 27.69 4.95 11.92
CA LYS A 12 27.05 5.83 10.94
C LYS A 12 28.07 6.30 9.90
N LEU A 13 27.84 5.95 8.64
CA LEU A 13 28.69 6.30 7.51
C LEU A 13 28.24 7.58 6.82
N LEU A 14 26.92 7.76 6.68
CA LEU A 14 26.35 8.97 6.08
C LEU A 14 24.97 9.29 6.64
N GLU A 15 24.59 10.56 6.49
CA GLU A 15 23.26 11.08 6.78
C GLU A 15 22.85 11.99 5.63
N GLY A 16 21.61 11.87 5.20
CA GLY A 16 21.05 12.56 4.05
C GLY A 16 19.60 12.93 4.24
N LYS A 17 19.09 13.78 3.35
CA LYS A 17 17.68 14.16 3.33
C LYS A 17 17.11 13.82 1.95
N THR A 18 15.97 13.13 1.93
CA THR A 18 15.27 12.85 0.67
C THR A 18 14.77 14.15 0.04
N ASP A 19 14.70 14.18 -1.28
CA ASP A 19 14.18 15.31 -2.05
C ASP A 19 12.64 15.39 -2.07
N GLU A 20 12.08 16.25 -2.94
CA GLU A 20 10.63 16.44 -3.11
C GLU A 20 9.93 15.22 -3.70
N SER A 21 10.65 14.37 -4.42
CA SER A 21 10.18 13.08 -4.97
C SER A 21 10.34 11.92 -3.98
N GLY A 22 11.09 12.13 -2.88
CA GLY A 22 11.39 11.11 -1.88
C GLY A 22 12.65 10.29 -2.18
N GLU A 23 13.45 10.71 -3.16
CA GLU A 23 14.67 10.04 -3.59
C GLU A 23 15.90 10.56 -2.84
N PHE A 24 16.91 9.70 -2.69
CA PHE A 24 18.20 10.03 -2.08
C PHE A 24 19.30 9.12 -2.63
N ASP A 25 20.24 9.71 -3.37
CA ASP A 25 21.38 9.00 -3.95
C ASP A 25 22.66 9.26 -3.17
N PHE A 26 23.41 8.19 -2.91
CA PHE A 26 24.73 8.28 -2.29
C PHE A 26 25.66 7.23 -2.88
N LYS A 27 26.96 7.54 -2.94
CA LYS A 27 27.97 6.56 -3.34
C LYS A 27 28.29 5.66 -2.15
N PRO A 28 28.29 4.33 -2.32
CA PRO A 28 28.65 3.42 -1.25
C PRO A 28 30.08 3.69 -0.75
N PRO A 29 30.27 4.02 0.54
CA PRO A 29 31.59 4.39 1.06
C PRO A 29 32.49 3.16 1.33
N LYS A 30 31.89 1.98 1.52
CA LYS A 30 32.58 0.70 1.75
C LYS A 30 31.85 -0.43 1.05
N LYS A 31 32.59 -1.48 0.69
CA LYS A 31 32.06 -2.77 0.21
C LYS A 31 31.78 -3.69 1.41
N ASP A 32 30.78 -3.33 2.19
CA ASP A 32 30.36 -4.09 3.38
C ASP A 32 28.83 -4.08 3.44
N ASP A 33 28.26 -4.82 4.39
CA ASP A 33 26.83 -4.77 4.65
C ASP A 33 26.45 -3.36 5.17
N LEU A 34 25.45 -2.76 4.53
CA LEU A 34 24.98 -1.42 4.84
C LEU A 34 23.55 -1.48 5.38
N GLU A 35 23.32 -0.91 6.57
CA GLU A 35 21.97 -0.71 7.09
C GLU A 35 21.50 0.70 6.76
N ILE A 36 20.45 0.81 5.94
CA ILE A 36 19.85 2.07 5.52
C ILE A 36 18.57 2.30 6.33
N ILE A 37 18.54 3.37 7.09
CA ILE A 37 17.43 3.77 7.95
C ILE A 37 16.76 5.03 7.40
N LEU A 38 15.49 4.95 7.05
CA LEU A 38 14.67 6.08 6.63
C LEU A 38 13.75 6.53 7.78
N LEU A 39 13.95 7.76 8.23
CA LEU A 39 13.12 8.47 9.20
C LEU A 39 12.16 9.41 8.45
N ALA A 40 10.91 9.00 8.31
CA ALA A 40 9.85 9.85 7.80
C ALA A 40 9.25 10.73 8.92
N SER A 41 8.77 11.92 8.55
CA SER A 41 8.13 12.86 9.48
C SER A 41 6.99 12.17 10.24
N LEU A 42 6.80 12.51 11.52
CA LEU A 42 5.80 11.93 12.44
C LEU A 42 6.17 10.57 13.09
N GLY A 43 7.45 10.20 13.11
CA GLY A 43 7.94 9.05 13.90
C GLY A 43 7.92 7.70 13.18
N HIS A 44 7.64 7.68 11.87
CA HIS A 44 7.73 6.48 11.06
C HIS A 44 9.19 6.20 10.67
N LYS A 45 9.67 5.00 10.99
CA LYS A 45 11.04 4.52 10.68
C LYS A 45 10.95 3.26 9.82
N ASN A 46 11.66 3.25 8.70
CA ASN A 46 11.94 2.04 7.91
C ASN A 46 13.43 1.73 7.98
N SER A 47 13.79 0.45 7.98
CA SER A 47 15.18 -0.02 7.86
C SER A 47 15.27 -1.03 6.72
N TYR A 48 16.36 -0.99 5.97
CA TYR A 48 16.70 -1.93 4.92
C TYR A 48 18.16 -2.34 5.08
N ILE A 49 18.45 -3.63 4.92
CA ILE A 49 19.81 -4.16 4.99
C ILE A 49 20.24 -4.47 3.56
N LEU A 50 21.24 -3.74 3.08
CA LEU A 50 21.85 -3.93 1.77
C LEU A 50 23.13 -4.75 1.96
N SER A 51 23.13 -5.98 1.47
CA SER A 51 24.29 -6.88 1.60
C SER A 51 25.43 -6.47 0.68
N ALA A 52 26.66 -6.78 1.07
CA ALA A 52 27.86 -6.50 0.28
C ALA A 52 27.81 -7.09 -1.16
N ASP A 53 27.14 -8.22 -1.36
CA ASP A 53 26.94 -8.85 -2.67
C ASP A 53 26.02 -8.03 -3.60
N GLU A 54 24.91 -7.51 -3.08
CA GLU A 54 24.00 -6.63 -3.83
C GLU A 54 24.72 -5.33 -4.20
N LEU A 55 25.50 -4.80 -3.25
CA LEU A 55 26.32 -3.62 -3.45
C LEU A 55 27.39 -3.83 -4.55
N ALA A 56 28.03 -5.00 -4.56
CA ALA A 56 29.02 -5.36 -5.57
C ALA A 56 28.38 -5.47 -6.96
N GLY A 57 27.15 -6.00 -7.06
CA GLY A 57 26.38 -6.06 -8.30
C GLY A 57 26.03 -4.69 -8.87
N ILE A 58 25.69 -3.73 -7.99
CA ILE A 58 25.38 -2.35 -8.38
C ILE A 58 26.64 -1.61 -8.86
N ILE A 59 27.74 -1.69 -8.11
CA ILE A 59 29.03 -1.06 -8.48
C ILE A 59 29.60 -1.66 -9.77
N ALA A 60 29.39 -2.96 -10.00
CA ALA A 60 29.84 -3.62 -11.24
C ALA A 60 29.04 -3.16 -12.47
N SER A 61 27.77 -2.78 -12.30
CA SER A 61 26.91 -2.30 -13.39
C SER A 61 27.12 -0.81 -13.72
N GLU A 62 27.65 -0.01 -12.78
CA GLU A 62 27.92 1.42 -12.97
C GLU A 62 29.34 1.75 -13.49
N LYS A 63 30.21 0.75 -13.70
CA LYS A 63 31.58 1.02 -14.16
C LYS A 63 31.57 1.51 -15.63
N PRO A 64 32.04 2.73 -15.94
CA PRO A 64 32.07 3.23 -17.31
C PRO A 64 33.00 2.38 -18.20
N GLN A 65 32.46 1.85 -19.30
CA GLN A 65 33.27 1.37 -20.41
C GLN A 65 33.88 2.58 -21.12
N GLU A 66 35.21 2.64 -21.13
CA GLU A 66 36.00 3.58 -21.95
C GLU A 66 35.91 3.15 -23.44
N PRO A 67 35.89 4.10 -24.40
CA PRO A 67 35.21 3.91 -25.67
C PRO A 67 36.11 3.24 -26.71
N GLU A 68 35.67 2.11 -27.26
CA GLU A 68 36.25 1.54 -28.47
C GLU A 68 35.30 1.74 -29.65
N SER A 69 35.57 2.84 -30.38
CA SER A 69 35.31 3.06 -31.81
C SER A 69 34.31 2.13 -32.51
N ARG A 70 33.01 2.46 -32.48
CA ARG A 70 32.02 1.99 -33.48
C ARG A 70 30.94 3.04 -33.73
N GLU A 71 31.33 4.15 -34.33
CA GLU A 71 30.47 5.32 -34.57
C GLU A 71 29.54 5.18 -35.80
N SER A 72 29.23 3.97 -36.29
CA SER A 72 28.42 3.84 -37.52
C SER A 72 27.33 2.76 -37.54
N GLU A 73 27.19 1.93 -36.50
CA GLU A 73 26.08 0.95 -36.41
C GLU A 73 25.00 1.33 -35.38
N VAL A 74 25.21 2.36 -34.56
CA VAL A 74 24.35 2.65 -33.39
C VAL A 74 22.97 3.20 -33.77
N LYS A 75 22.78 3.76 -34.97
CA LYS A 75 21.53 4.43 -35.34
C LYS A 75 20.39 3.50 -35.77
N GLU A 76 20.72 2.30 -36.22
CA GLU A 76 19.74 1.31 -36.73
C GLU A 76 19.34 0.30 -35.65
N VAL A 77 20.25 -0.02 -34.73
CA VAL A 77 19.98 -0.95 -33.61
C VAL A 77 19.15 -0.30 -32.49
N MET A 78 19.32 1.01 -32.22
CA MET A 78 18.56 1.74 -31.19
C MET A 78 17.06 1.87 -31.50
N GLN A 79 16.67 1.85 -32.79
CA GLN A 79 15.27 1.95 -33.18
C GLN A 79 14.53 0.62 -33.01
N VAL A 80 15.22 -0.52 -33.19
CA VAL A 80 14.63 -1.85 -32.96
C VAL A 80 14.48 -2.14 -31.46
N ASP A 81 15.38 -1.61 -30.63
CA ASP A 81 15.44 -1.88 -29.19
C ASP A 81 14.32 -1.19 -28.41
N LEU A 82 13.97 0.07 -28.72
CA LEU A 82 12.90 0.78 -27.99
C LEU A 82 11.51 0.15 -28.18
N GLU A 83 11.21 -0.38 -29.36
CA GLU A 83 9.93 -1.05 -29.62
C GLU A 83 9.86 -2.44 -28.97
N GLN A 84 10.98 -3.17 -28.94
CA GLN A 84 11.08 -4.46 -28.25
C GLN A 84 11.01 -4.30 -26.73
N ILE A 85 11.70 -3.29 -26.18
CA ILE A 85 11.65 -2.94 -24.75
C ILE A 85 10.24 -2.53 -24.34
N LYS A 86 9.55 -1.67 -25.11
CA LYS A 86 8.13 -1.34 -24.84
C LYS A 86 7.25 -2.58 -24.79
N ARG A 87 7.45 -3.52 -25.71
CA ARG A 87 6.66 -4.76 -25.76
C ARG A 87 6.92 -5.66 -24.55
N ILE A 88 8.17 -5.76 -24.09
CA ILE A 88 8.55 -6.54 -22.89
C ILE A 88 8.00 -5.87 -21.62
N ILE A 89 8.03 -4.54 -21.55
CA ILE A 89 7.47 -3.77 -20.43
C ILE A 89 5.96 -3.95 -20.37
N ASP A 90 5.24 -3.82 -21.48
CA ASP A 90 3.78 -4.01 -21.53
C ASP A 90 3.37 -5.42 -21.10
N ILE A 91 4.06 -6.46 -21.58
CA ILE A 91 3.80 -7.86 -21.17
C ILE A 91 4.03 -8.06 -19.67
N SER A 92 5.08 -7.44 -19.13
CA SER A 92 5.47 -7.60 -17.71
C SER A 92 4.58 -6.80 -16.75
N LEU A 93 4.03 -5.67 -17.20
CA LEU A 93 3.09 -4.86 -16.43
C LEU A 93 1.72 -5.54 -16.36
N ASP A 94 1.25 -6.14 -17.46
CA ASP A 94 -0.09 -6.74 -17.52
C ASP A 94 -0.26 -7.96 -16.58
N GLU A 95 0.79 -8.75 -16.37
CA GLU A 95 0.79 -9.83 -15.38
C GLU A 95 0.73 -9.33 -13.94
N LYS A 96 1.38 -8.19 -13.64
CA LYS A 96 1.49 -7.64 -12.28
C LYS A 96 0.31 -6.74 -11.89
N LEU A 97 -0.40 -6.16 -12.86
CA LEU A 97 -1.56 -5.30 -12.60
C LEU A 97 -2.85 -6.10 -12.34
N LYS A 98 -2.98 -7.30 -12.92
CA LYS A 98 -4.10 -8.23 -12.68
C LYS A 98 -4.34 -8.53 -11.19
N PRO A 99 -3.35 -8.92 -10.38
CA PRO A 99 -3.57 -9.20 -8.97
C PRO A 99 -3.97 -7.96 -8.17
N ILE A 100 -3.42 -6.77 -8.48
CA ILE A 100 -3.74 -5.51 -7.80
C ILE A 100 -5.18 -5.11 -8.08
N MET A 101 -5.63 -5.16 -9.34
CA MET A 101 -7.03 -4.90 -9.69
C MET A 101 -7.99 -5.88 -9.01
N ARG A 102 -7.58 -7.14 -8.84
CA ARG A 102 -8.35 -8.17 -8.13
C ARG A 102 -8.44 -7.90 -6.63
N GLN A 103 -7.38 -7.36 -6.02
CA GLN A 103 -7.38 -6.92 -4.63
C GLN A 103 -8.20 -5.63 -4.41
N LEU A 104 -8.15 -4.69 -5.35
CA LEU A 104 -8.95 -3.46 -5.30
C LEU A 104 -10.45 -3.74 -5.44
N SER A 105 -10.82 -4.70 -6.29
CA SER A 105 -12.20 -5.18 -6.43
C SER A 105 -12.70 -5.90 -5.18
N LYS A 106 -11.84 -6.66 -4.50
CA LYS A 106 -12.15 -7.28 -3.19
C LYS A 106 -12.34 -6.26 -2.07
N ALA A 107 -11.63 -5.13 -2.11
CA ALA A 107 -11.77 -4.06 -1.14
C ALA A 107 -13.01 -3.18 -1.40
N GLN A 108 -13.47 -3.08 -2.65
CA GLN A 108 -14.71 -2.36 -3.02
C GLN A 108 -15.99 -3.18 -2.85
N GLN A 109 -15.90 -4.51 -2.69
CA GLN A 109 -17.06 -5.35 -2.34
C GLN A 109 -17.37 -5.25 -0.84
N LYS A 110 -17.76 -4.07 -0.40
CA LYS A 110 -18.71 -3.95 0.72
C LYS A 110 -20.07 -3.63 0.13
N GLU A 111 -20.53 -4.50 -0.77
CA GLU A 111 -21.94 -4.52 -1.15
C GLU A 111 -22.70 -4.73 0.15
N VAL A 112 -23.51 -3.75 0.54
CA VAL A 112 -24.33 -3.85 1.73
C VAL A 112 -25.17 -5.11 1.55
N SER A 113 -24.84 -6.16 2.30
CA SER A 113 -25.46 -7.46 2.13
C SER A 113 -26.95 -7.31 2.41
N PHE A 114 -27.81 -7.84 1.53
CA PHE A 114 -29.26 -7.79 1.73
C PHE A 114 -29.67 -8.30 3.12
N THR A 115 -28.92 -9.27 3.66
CA THR A 115 -29.12 -9.80 5.01
C THR A 115 -28.95 -8.73 6.10
N GLU A 116 -28.02 -7.80 5.92
CA GLU A 116 -27.76 -6.74 6.89
C GLU A 116 -28.85 -5.67 6.87
N VAL A 117 -29.36 -5.33 5.68
CA VAL A 117 -30.52 -4.43 5.52
C VAL A 117 -31.79 -5.06 6.11
N VAL A 118 -32.08 -6.32 5.74
CA VAL A 118 -33.26 -7.05 6.23
C VAL A 118 -33.16 -7.31 7.73
N GLY A 119 -31.97 -7.63 8.25
CA GLY A 119 -31.71 -7.81 9.67
C GLY A 119 -31.90 -6.52 10.47
N GLY A 120 -31.38 -5.38 9.97
CA GLY A 120 -31.56 -4.07 10.60
C GLY A 120 -33.03 -3.63 10.62
N ILE A 121 -33.74 -3.78 9.50
CA ILE A 121 -35.18 -3.50 9.42
C ILE A 121 -35.96 -4.42 10.39
N GLY A 122 -35.66 -5.72 10.41
CA GLY A 122 -36.29 -6.67 11.31
C GLY A 122 -36.07 -6.36 12.79
N TYR A 123 -34.87 -5.91 13.17
CA TYR A 123 -34.54 -5.53 14.54
C TYR A 123 -35.34 -4.30 15.01
N ILE A 124 -35.45 -3.27 14.16
CA ILE A 124 -36.22 -2.05 14.46
C ILE A 124 -37.70 -2.38 14.65
N PHE A 125 -38.30 -3.12 13.70
CA PHE A 125 -39.71 -3.51 13.79
C PHE A 125 -39.97 -4.49 14.95
N GLY A 126 -39.03 -5.39 15.24
CA GLY A 126 -39.12 -6.33 16.36
C GLY A 126 -39.21 -5.63 17.70
N ILE A 127 -38.27 -4.71 17.98
CA ILE A 127 -38.28 -3.93 19.23
C ILE A 127 -39.53 -3.05 19.31
N MET A 128 -39.87 -2.36 18.22
CA MET A 128 -41.05 -1.49 18.18
C MET A 128 -42.35 -2.28 18.45
N GLY A 129 -42.47 -3.49 17.89
CA GLY A 129 -43.60 -4.38 18.12
C GLY A 129 -43.73 -4.81 19.58
N ILE A 130 -42.62 -5.14 20.22
CA ILE A 130 -42.58 -5.50 21.65
C ILE A 130 -43.02 -4.30 22.50
N ILE A 131 -42.46 -3.12 22.26
CA ILE A 131 -42.81 -1.89 22.99
C ILE A 131 -44.31 -1.59 22.84
N LEU A 132 -44.84 -1.64 21.62
CA LEU A 132 -46.26 -1.39 21.35
C LEU A 132 -47.18 -2.44 21.98
N TYR A 133 -46.78 -3.71 22.01
CA TYR A 133 -47.56 -4.77 22.66
C TYR A 133 -47.73 -4.51 24.16
N PHE A 134 -46.65 -4.16 24.86
CA PHE A 134 -46.70 -3.82 26.28
C PHE A 134 -47.43 -2.48 26.53
N ALA A 135 -47.20 -1.46 25.70
CA ALA A 135 -47.90 -0.19 25.79
C ALA A 135 -49.42 -0.34 25.58
N SER A 136 -49.83 -1.21 24.63
CA SER A 136 -51.23 -1.51 24.35
C SER A 136 -51.91 -2.24 25.51
N LYS A 137 -51.22 -3.18 26.17
CA LYS A 137 -51.73 -3.81 27.40
C LYS A 137 -51.90 -2.82 28.54
N LYS A 138 -50.99 -1.86 28.69
CA LYS A 138 -51.10 -0.80 29.72
C LYS A 138 -52.34 0.06 29.48
N LYS A 139 -52.59 0.48 28.23
CA LYS A 139 -53.80 1.25 27.86
C LYS A 139 -55.11 0.47 27.98
N LYS A 140 -55.09 -0.86 27.76
CA LYS A 140 -56.28 -1.73 27.90
C LYS A 140 -56.64 -1.98 29.38
N GLY A 141 -55.67 -1.95 30.29
CA GLY A 141 -55.92 -1.94 31.73
C GLY A 141 -56.57 -0.65 32.23
N GLU A 142 -56.14 0.49 31.69
CA GLU A 142 -56.66 1.82 32.06
C GLU A 142 -58.13 2.03 31.66
N LYS A 143 -58.52 1.58 30.45
CA LYS A 143 -59.93 1.67 29.99
C LYS A 143 -60.90 0.75 30.74
N LYS A 144 -60.45 -0.36 31.31
CA LYS A 144 -61.31 -1.26 32.11
C LYS A 144 -61.60 -0.71 33.50
N ASN A 145 -60.67 0.03 34.10
CA ASN A 145 -60.85 0.64 35.43
C ASN A 145 -61.68 1.94 35.39
N ALA A 146 -61.80 2.58 34.22
CA ALA A 146 -62.61 3.78 34.03
C ALA A 146 -64.11 3.48 33.78
N SER A 147 -64.46 2.29 33.29
CA SER A 147 -65.85 1.88 33.00
C SER A 147 -66.55 1.16 34.16
N ALA A 148 -65.84 0.87 35.27
CA ALA A 148 -66.39 0.20 36.45
C ALA A 148 -66.65 1.18 37.61
N ARG A 149 -66.75 2.48 37.31
CA ARG A 149 -66.91 3.59 38.27
C ARG A 149 -68.10 4.51 37.97
N ASP A 150 -69.00 4.08 37.10
CA ASP A 150 -70.36 4.62 36.94
C ASP A 150 -71.37 3.57 37.42
#